data_AF-A0A343W097-F1
#
_entry.id   AF-A0A343W097-F1
#
_cell.length_a   1.000
_cell.length_b   1.000
_cell.length_c   1.000
_cell.angle_alpha   90.00
_cell.angle_beta   90.00
_cell.angle_gamma   90.00
#
_symmetry.space_group_name_H-M   'P 1'
#
loop_
_entity.id
_entity.type
_entity.pdbx_description
1 polymer ?
#
loop_
_entity_poly.entity_id
_entity_poly.type
_entity_poly.pdbx_seq_one_letter_code
_entity_poly.pdbx_strand_id
1 'polypeptide(L)'
;LEADLNLHPSLLGYITLIQTLMLSIFSPIWGYLSDKYSRKWILVFGTALWGVATIFLANINKFSHILIFRAINGLALGSIGPISQSILADAAKNESLGLSFGFVQLSSCLGRLIGGVITTTVALEYIGNMRGWRVCFMVVGSLSIALSIIVAFFVEEAPR
;
A
#
# COMPACT_ATOMS: atom_id res chain seq x y z
N LEU A 1 -2.87 11.91 -15.10
CA LEU A 1 -1.70 11.08 -15.49
C LEU A 1 -1.65 10.88 -17.01
N GLU A 2 -2.73 10.40 -17.65
CA GLU A 2 -2.82 10.24 -19.11
C GLU A 2 -2.72 11.55 -19.89
N ALA A 3 -3.58 12.53 -19.57
CA ALA A 3 -3.62 13.85 -20.22
C ALA A 3 -2.41 14.76 -19.92
N ASP A 4 -1.45 14.24 -19.17
CA ASP A 4 -0.40 15.01 -18.51
C ASP A 4 1.00 14.58 -19.01
N LEU A 5 1.17 13.27 -19.21
CA LEU A 5 2.40 12.66 -19.70
C LEU A 5 2.31 12.18 -21.15
N ASN A 6 1.21 12.43 -21.88
CA ASN A 6 1.01 11.95 -23.26
C ASN A 6 1.23 10.42 -23.39
N LEU A 7 0.85 9.65 -22.36
CA LEU A 7 1.13 8.22 -22.29
C LEU A 7 0.04 7.44 -23.02
N HIS A 8 0.46 6.60 -23.97
CA HIS A 8 -0.39 5.60 -24.61
C HIS A 8 -0.97 4.65 -23.54
N PRO A 9 -2.24 4.20 -23.62
CA PRO A 9 -2.90 3.37 -22.60
C PRO A 9 -2.12 2.10 -22.20
N SER A 10 -1.28 1.59 -23.12
CA SER A 10 -0.36 0.47 -22.88
C SER A 10 0.66 0.74 -21.76
N LEU A 11 1.13 1.97 -21.60
CA LEU A 11 2.13 2.36 -20.59
C LEU A 11 1.59 2.30 -19.16
N LEU A 12 0.30 2.58 -18.97
CA LEU A 12 -0.37 2.36 -17.68
C LEU A 12 -0.48 0.87 -17.36
N GLY A 13 -0.76 0.04 -18.37
CA GLY A 13 -0.78 -1.41 -18.24
C GLY A 13 0.57 -1.97 -17.78
N TYR A 14 1.70 -1.46 -18.31
CA TYR A 14 3.02 -1.87 -17.83
C TYR A 14 3.29 -1.49 -16.38
N ILE A 15 2.83 -0.32 -15.93
CA ILE A 15 2.99 0.13 -14.54
C ILE A 15 2.22 -0.78 -13.57
N THR A 16 0.98 -1.13 -13.89
CA THR A 16 0.18 -2.03 -13.03
C THR A 16 0.73 -3.45 -13.08
N LEU A 17 1.17 -3.91 -14.25
CA LEU A 17 1.76 -5.24 -14.43
C LEU A 17 3.03 -5.40 -13.59
N ILE A 18 3.97 -4.45 -13.61
CA ILE A 18 5.21 -4.58 -12.81
C ILE A 18 4.90 -4.59 -11.31
N GLN A 19 3.93 -3.79 -10.88
CA GLN A 19 3.53 -3.72 -9.48
C GLN A 19 2.92 -5.05 -9.02
N THR A 20 2.02 -5.64 -9.81
CA THR A 20 1.40 -6.92 -9.51
C THR A 20 2.37 -8.09 -9.61
N LEU A 21 3.32 -8.07 -10.56
CA LEU A 21 4.37 -9.09 -10.63
C LEU A 21 5.25 -9.07 -9.38
N MET A 22 5.71 -7.89 -8.96
CA MET A 22 6.52 -7.77 -7.75
C MET A 22 5.73 -8.18 -6.51
N LEU A 23 4.45 -7.81 -6.43
CA LEU A 23 3.55 -8.29 -5.39
C LEU A 23 3.53 -9.82 -5.31
N SER A 24 3.26 -10.49 -6.44
CA SER A 24 3.13 -11.95 -6.49
C SER A 24 4.44 -12.69 -6.18
N ILE A 25 5.58 -12.16 -6.63
CA ILE A 25 6.90 -12.77 -6.39
C ILE A 25 7.32 -12.60 -4.93
N PHE A 26 7.09 -11.43 -4.33
CA PHE A 26 7.57 -11.13 -2.98
C PHE A 26 6.59 -11.53 -1.87
N SER A 27 5.30 -11.70 -2.17
CA SER A 27 4.30 -12.17 -1.19
C SER A 27 4.72 -13.46 -0.44
N PRO A 28 5.16 -14.55 -1.10
CA PRO A 28 5.60 -15.76 -0.38
C PRO A 28 6.88 -15.53 0.43
N ILE A 29 7.80 -14.69 -0.06
CA ILE A 29 9.05 -14.35 0.63
C ILE A 29 8.74 -13.66 1.95
N TRP A 30 7.84 -12.67 1.92
CA TRP A 30 7.40 -11.97 3.12
C TRP A 30 6.60 -12.85 4.07
N GLY A 31 5.77 -13.76 3.56
CA GLY A 31 5.09 -14.76 4.37
C GLY A 31 6.08 -15.60 5.18
N TYR A 32 7.08 -16.18 4.51
CA TYR A 32 8.14 -16.93 5.19
C TYR A 32 8.92 -16.08 6.20
N LEU A 33 9.24 -14.84 5.85
CA LEU A 33 9.95 -13.92 6.75
C LEU A 33 9.11 -13.57 7.99
N SER A 34 7.79 -13.47 7.83
CA SER A 34 6.85 -13.17 8.92
C SER A 34 6.67 -14.30 9.93
N ASP A 35 6.92 -15.53 9.52
CA ASP A 35 6.93 -16.67 10.45
C ASP A 35 8.23 -16.71 11.25
N LYS A 36 9.36 -16.31 10.63
CA LYS A 36 10.67 -16.34 11.29
C LYS A 36 10.90 -15.13 12.22
N TYR A 37 10.56 -13.93 11.77
CA TYR A 37 10.80 -12.68 12.48
C TYR A 37 9.53 -12.09 13.11
N SER A 38 9.70 -11.04 13.91
CA SER A 38 8.59 -10.29 14.49
C SER A 38 7.66 -9.71 13.42
N ARG A 39 6.43 -10.24 13.36
CA ARG A 39 5.37 -9.84 12.41
C ARG A 39 5.10 -8.33 12.44
N LYS A 40 5.09 -7.75 13.65
CA LYS A 40 4.92 -6.30 13.88
C LYS A 40 5.96 -5.48 13.13
N TRP A 41 7.25 -5.73 13.37
CA TRP A 41 8.33 -4.95 12.74
C TRP A 41 8.32 -5.07 11.23
N ILE A 42 8.04 -6.26 10.70
CA ILE A 42 7.93 -6.43 9.25
C ILE A 42 6.76 -5.61 8.68
N LEU A 43 5.60 -5.59 9.35
CA LEU A 43 4.46 -4.76 8.94
C LEU A 43 4.82 -3.26 8.97
N VAL A 44 5.53 -2.81 10.01
CA VAL A 44 6.00 -1.42 10.14
C VAL A 44 6.94 -1.07 8.98
N PHE A 45 7.93 -1.91 8.69
CA PHE A 45 8.85 -1.68 7.57
C PHE A 45 8.12 -1.68 6.21
N GLY A 46 7.21 -2.62 5.98
CA GLY A 46 6.43 -2.71 4.74
C GLY A 46 5.56 -1.49 4.50
N THR A 47 4.81 -1.06 5.52
CA THR A 47 3.93 0.12 5.46
C THR A 47 4.71 1.43 5.35
N ALA A 48 5.85 1.55 6.03
CA ALA A 48 6.74 2.71 5.90
C ALA A 48 7.35 2.78 4.49
N LEU A 49 7.86 1.66 3.97
CA LEU A 49 8.44 1.58 2.62
C LEU A 49 7.40 1.93 1.57
N TRP A 50 6.17 1.44 1.72
CA TRP A 50 5.05 1.77 0.83
C TRP A 50 4.73 3.28 0.86
N GLY A 51 4.62 3.87 2.05
CA GLY A 51 4.36 5.30 2.22
C GLY A 51 5.43 6.19 1.61
N VAL A 52 6.70 5.89 1.89
CA VAL A 52 7.86 6.63 1.33
C VAL A 52 7.89 6.51 -0.18
N ALA A 53 7.76 5.30 -0.73
CA ALA A 53 7.75 5.10 -2.18
C ALA A 53 6.61 5.87 -2.87
N THR A 54 5.45 5.98 -2.22
CA THR A 54 4.29 6.71 -2.72
C THR A 54 4.52 8.24 -2.72
N ILE A 55 5.15 8.79 -1.68
CA ILE A 55 5.53 10.22 -1.63
C ILE A 55 6.57 10.54 -2.70
N PHE A 56 7.57 9.68 -2.89
CA PHE A 56 8.55 9.86 -3.95
C PHE A 56 7.89 9.81 -5.34
N LEU A 57 6.93 8.92 -5.54
CA LEU A 57 6.18 8.83 -6.80
C LEU A 57 5.46 10.13 -7.17
N ALA A 58 4.97 10.89 -6.18
CA ALA A 58 4.31 12.18 -6.40
C ALA A 58 5.23 13.25 -7.01
N ASN A 59 6.55 13.11 -6.83
CA ASN A 59 7.55 14.09 -7.29
C ASN A 59 8.22 13.70 -8.62
N ILE A 60 7.96 12.50 -9.14
CA ILE A 60 8.67 11.97 -10.31
C ILE A 60 7.94 12.34 -11.62
N ASN A 61 8.73 12.79 -12.60
CA ASN A 61 8.25 13.16 -13.93
C ASN A 61 8.70 12.20 -15.04
N LYS A 62 9.67 11.32 -14.75
CA LYS A 62 10.26 10.38 -15.73
C LYS A 62 9.64 8.99 -15.59
N PHE A 63 9.14 8.45 -16.71
CA PHE A 63 8.49 7.13 -16.76
C PHE A 63 9.35 5.98 -16.21
N SER A 64 10.64 5.94 -16.51
CA SER A 64 11.56 4.91 -16.01
C SER A 64 11.65 4.88 -14.48
N HIS A 65 11.62 6.05 -13.84
CA HIS A 65 11.63 6.13 -12.38
C HIS A 65 10.28 5.71 -11.79
N ILE A 66 9.17 6.06 -12.44
CA ILE A 66 7.82 5.61 -12.04
C ILE A 66 7.77 4.07 -11.98
N LEU A 67 8.33 3.36 -12.97
CA LEU A 67 8.42 1.90 -13.00
C LEU A 67 9.19 1.34 -11.80
N ILE A 68 10.34 1.91 -11.47
CA ILE A 68 11.17 1.46 -10.34
C ILE A 68 10.43 1.64 -9.01
N PHE A 69 9.86 2.83 -8.77
CA PHE A 69 9.11 3.07 -7.54
C PHE A 69 7.82 2.25 -7.46
N ARG A 70 7.23 1.86 -8.60
CA ARG A 70 6.08 0.95 -8.66
C ARG A 70 6.46 -0.49 -8.36
N ALA A 71 7.65 -0.93 -8.79
CA ALA A 71 8.20 -2.21 -8.37
C ALA A 71 8.43 -2.26 -6.85
N ILE A 72 9.01 -1.19 -6.27
CA ILE A 72 9.19 -1.06 -4.81
C ILE A 72 7.83 -1.08 -4.09
N ASN A 73 6.82 -0.39 -4.63
CA ASN A 73 5.45 -0.44 -4.11
C ASN A 73 4.91 -1.88 -4.10
N GLY A 74 5.07 -2.63 -5.19
CA GLY A 74 4.64 -4.03 -5.27
C GLY A 74 5.32 -4.92 -4.22
N LEU A 75 6.63 -4.74 -4.04
CA LEU A 75 7.39 -5.43 -2.99
C LEU A 75 6.88 -5.10 -1.58
N ALA A 76 6.56 -3.83 -1.32
CA ALA A 76 6.04 -3.39 -0.03
C ALA A 76 4.62 -3.93 0.23
N LEU A 77 3.72 -3.83 -0.75
CA LEU A 77 2.35 -4.37 -0.68
C LEU A 77 2.34 -5.89 -0.45
N GLY A 78 3.33 -6.62 -0.97
CA GLY A 78 3.47 -8.06 -0.76
C GLY A 78 3.72 -8.46 0.69
N SER A 79 4.23 -7.55 1.51
CA SER A 79 4.38 -7.80 2.96
C SER A 79 3.08 -7.61 3.73
N ILE A 80 2.28 -6.60 3.38
CA ILE A 80 1.15 -6.14 4.19
C ILE A 80 0.05 -7.20 4.24
N GLY A 81 -0.27 -7.83 3.11
CA GLY A 81 -1.33 -8.84 2.99
C GLY A 81 -1.15 -10.03 3.94
N PRO A 82 -0.11 -10.87 3.75
CA PRO A 82 0.07 -12.09 4.56
C PRO A 82 0.25 -11.79 6.04
N ILE A 83 0.97 -10.72 6.39
CA ILE A 83 1.24 -10.36 7.78
C ILE A 83 -0.02 -9.87 8.49
N SER A 84 -0.82 -9.03 7.82
CA SER A 84 -2.10 -8.58 8.38
C SER A 84 -3.06 -9.75 8.60
N GLN A 85 -3.10 -10.71 7.69
CA GLN A 85 -3.93 -11.91 7.87
C GLN A 85 -3.42 -12.79 9.01
N SER A 86 -2.10 -12.92 9.15
CA SER A 86 -1.46 -13.68 10.21
C SER A 86 -1.71 -13.09 11.61
N ILE A 87 -1.52 -11.78 11.78
CA ILE A 87 -1.82 -11.07 13.04
C ILE A 87 -3.31 -11.20 13.41
N LEU A 88 -4.20 -11.11 12.42
CA LEU A 88 -5.64 -11.26 12.65
C LEU A 88 -5.99 -12.68 13.09
N ALA A 89 -5.35 -13.69 12.50
CA ALA A 89 -5.55 -15.08 12.86
C ALA A 89 -5.08 -15.37 14.30
N ASP A 90 -3.99 -14.75 14.75
CA ASP A 90 -3.53 -14.87 16.14
C ASP A 90 -4.46 -14.14 17.12
N ALA A 91 -5.00 -12.98 16.74
CA ALA A 91 -5.82 -12.13 17.60
C ALA A 91 -7.27 -12.61 17.72
N ALA A 92 -7.81 -13.27 16.69
CA ALA A 92 -9.18 -13.75 16.67
C ALA A 92 -9.29 -15.10 17.40
N LYS A 93 -10.15 -15.18 18.42
CA LYS A 93 -10.57 -16.47 18.98
C LYS A 93 -11.22 -17.31 17.86
N ASN A 94 -10.85 -18.59 17.76
CA ASN A 94 -11.23 -19.55 16.70
C ASN A 94 -12.70 -19.49 16.25
N GLU A 95 -13.66 -19.16 17.12
CA GLU A 95 -15.09 -19.03 16.78
C GLU A 95 -15.47 -17.79 15.93
N SER A 96 -14.57 -16.81 15.79
CA SER A 96 -14.89 -15.50 15.17
C SER A 96 -13.95 -15.08 14.03
N LEU A 97 -13.08 -15.99 13.57
CA LEU A 97 -12.08 -15.73 12.53
C LEU A 97 -12.72 -15.26 11.21
N GLY A 98 -13.81 -15.92 10.79
CA GLY A 98 -14.54 -15.55 9.57
C GLY A 98 -15.14 -14.13 9.64
N LEU A 99 -15.70 -13.75 10.78
CA LEU A 99 -16.22 -12.39 11.02
C LEU A 99 -15.10 -11.36 11.00
N SER A 100 -13.97 -11.68 11.64
CA SER A 100 -12.79 -10.80 11.70
C SER A 100 -12.24 -10.52 10.29
N PHE A 101 -12.07 -11.57 9.47
CA PHE A 101 -11.68 -11.40 8.06
C PHE A 101 -12.73 -10.60 7.27
N GLY A 102 -14.02 -10.82 7.55
CA GLY A 102 -15.11 -10.05 6.95
C GLY A 102 -14.98 -8.55 7.24
N PHE A 103 -14.72 -8.14 8.48
CA PHE A 103 -14.53 -6.74 8.85
C PHE A 103 -13.28 -6.11 8.21
N VAL A 104 -12.17 -6.85 8.14
CA VAL A 104 -10.95 -6.38 7.46
C VAL A 104 -11.21 -6.20 5.96
N GLN A 105 -11.93 -7.13 5.34
CA GLN A 105 -12.27 -7.05 3.93
C GLN A 105 -13.24 -5.90 3.64
N LEU A 106 -14.22 -5.69 4.51
CA LEU A 106 -15.15 -4.56 4.44
C LEU A 106 -14.40 -3.23 4.53
N SER A 107 -13.51 -3.10 5.51
CA SER A 107 -12.67 -1.91 5.70
C SER A 107 -11.79 -1.65 4.48
N SER A 108 -11.21 -2.70 3.90
CA SER A 108 -10.40 -2.61 2.68
C SER A 108 -11.23 -2.20 1.45
N CYS A 109 -12.48 -2.67 1.34
CA CYS A 109 -13.39 -2.27 0.28
C CYS A 109 -13.80 -0.80 0.42
N LEU A 110 -14.19 -0.38 1.63
CA LEU A 110 -14.54 1.02 1.90
C LEU A 110 -13.36 1.95 1.64
N GLY A 111 -12.16 1.58 2.08
CA GLY A 111 -10.93 2.34 1.81
C GLY A 111 -10.65 2.49 0.31
N ARG A 112 -10.81 1.42 -0.49
CA ARG A 112 -10.67 1.48 -1.95
C ARG A 112 -11.73 2.35 -2.62
N LEU A 113 -12.99 2.28 -2.15
CA LEU A 113 -14.07 3.09 -2.69
C LEU A 113 -13.87 4.58 -2.37
N ILE A 114 -13.65 4.91 -1.10
CA ILE A 114 -13.45 6.28 -0.64
C ILE A 114 -12.19 6.86 -1.29
N GLY A 115 -11.08 6.11 -1.27
CA GLY A 115 -9.83 6.52 -1.92
C GLY A 115 -9.98 6.69 -3.43
N GLY A 116 -10.73 5.81 -4.09
CA GLY A 116 -11.06 5.90 -5.50
C GLY A 116 -11.83 7.17 -5.83
N VAL A 117 -12.94 7.42 -5.14
CA VAL A 117 -13.80 8.60 -5.34
C VAL A 117 -13.04 9.89 -5.05
N ILE A 118 -12.33 9.98 -3.92
CA ILE A 118 -11.54 11.18 -3.59
C ILE A 118 -10.46 11.39 -4.66
N THR A 119 -9.74 10.33 -5.04
CA THR A 119 -8.68 10.46 -6.04
C THR A 119 -9.23 10.85 -7.41
N THR A 120 -10.34 10.28 -7.87
CA THR A 120 -10.90 10.63 -9.19
C THR A 120 -11.46 12.05 -9.23
N THR A 121 -12.13 12.49 -8.16
CA THR A 121 -12.71 13.83 -8.08
C THR A 121 -11.61 14.89 -7.98
N VAL A 122 -10.59 14.64 -7.17
CA VAL A 122 -9.49 15.59 -6.92
C VAL A 122 -8.39 15.50 -7.99
N ALA A 123 -8.22 14.39 -8.70
CA ALA A 123 -7.11 14.20 -9.65
C ALA A 123 -7.15 15.18 -10.83
N LEU A 124 -8.34 15.64 -11.23
CA LEU A 124 -8.55 16.57 -12.33
C LEU A 124 -8.50 18.04 -11.90
N GLU A 125 -8.62 18.32 -10.59
CA GLU A 125 -8.57 19.66 -10.06
C GLU A 125 -7.13 20.12 -9.80
N TYR A 126 -6.90 21.43 -9.95
CA TYR A 126 -5.67 22.08 -9.53
C TYR A 126 -5.82 22.56 -8.10
N ILE A 127 -5.09 21.93 -7.17
CA ILE A 127 -4.97 22.42 -5.80
C ILE A 127 -3.73 23.32 -5.76
N GLY A 128 -3.94 24.63 -5.87
CA GLY A 128 -2.86 25.62 -5.91
C GLY A 128 -2.07 25.55 -7.23
N ASN A 129 -0.78 25.20 -7.15
CA ASN A 129 0.17 25.12 -8.29
C ASN A 129 0.52 23.68 -8.72
N MET A 130 -0.11 22.67 -8.11
CA MET A 130 0.17 21.26 -8.36
C MET A 130 -1.11 20.55 -8.83
N ARG A 131 -0.96 19.60 -9.76
CA ARG A 131 -2.07 18.75 -10.17
C ARG A 131 -2.51 17.86 -9.01
N GLY A 132 -3.82 17.80 -8.76
CA GLY A 132 -4.39 17.13 -7.58
C GLY A 132 -3.99 15.67 -7.42
N TRP A 133 -3.67 14.95 -8.51
CA TRP A 133 -3.16 13.58 -8.44
C TRP A 133 -1.85 13.44 -7.64
N ARG A 134 -0.98 14.45 -7.66
CA ARG A 134 0.27 14.45 -6.86
C ARG A 134 -0.03 14.65 -5.38
N VAL A 135 -0.95 15.56 -5.08
CA VAL A 135 -1.41 15.83 -3.71
C VAL A 135 -2.04 14.57 -3.13
N CYS A 136 -2.85 13.84 -3.90
CA CYS A 136 -3.42 12.56 -3.48
C CYS A 136 -2.32 11.54 -3.11
N PHE A 137 -1.27 11.38 -3.93
CA PHE A 137 -0.17 10.47 -3.60
C PHE A 137 0.62 10.91 -2.36
N MET A 138 0.86 12.21 -2.18
CA MET A 138 1.52 12.72 -0.96
C MET A 138 0.69 12.46 0.29
N VAL A 139 -0.63 12.71 0.24
CA VAL A 139 -1.56 12.50 1.36
C VAL A 139 -1.63 11.01 1.70
N VAL A 140 -1.82 10.14 0.71
CA VAL A 140 -1.88 8.69 0.91
C VAL A 140 -0.58 8.15 1.50
N GLY A 141 0.57 8.58 0.95
CA GLY A 141 1.86 8.15 1.48
C GLY A 141 2.12 8.65 2.91
N SER A 142 1.70 9.87 3.23
CA SER A 142 1.81 10.43 4.59
C SER A 142 0.91 9.68 5.59
N LEU A 143 -0.34 9.37 5.20
CA LEU A 143 -1.25 8.53 5.98
C LEU A 143 -0.67 7.15 6.24
N SER A 144 -0.01 6.54 5.25
CA SER A 144 0.66 5.25 5.42
C SER A 144 1.81 5.32 6.43
N ILE A 145 2.62 6.37 6.39
CA ILE A 145 3.71 6.55 7.35
C ILE A 145 3.15 6.78 8.76
N ALA A 146 2.11 7.60 8.89
CA ALA A 146 1.43 7.79 10.17
C ALA A 146 0.87 6.47 10.72
N LEU A 147 0.26 5.64 9.86
CA LEU A 147 -0.23 4.32 10.25
C LEU A 147 0.91 3.40 10.68
N SER A 148 2.04 3.40 9.95
CA SER A 148 3.24 2.63 10.31
C SER A 148 3.76 3.00 11.70
N ILE A 149 3.80 4.30 12.02
CA ILE A 149 4.20 4.81 13.34
C ILE A 149 3.20 4.35 14.41
N ILE A 150 1.90 4.46 14.16
CA ILE A 150 0.85 4.00 15.08
C ILE A 150 1.02 2.51 15.37
N VAL A 151 1.21 1.67 14.34
CA VAL A 151 1.45 0.23 14.52
C VAL A 151 2.71 -0.01 15.34
N ALA A 152 3.79 0.74 15.10
CA ALA A 152 5.04 0.59 15.84
C ALA A 152 4.87 0.84 17.35
N PHE A 153 4.02 1.81 17.74
CA PHE A 153 3.79 2.16 19.15
C PHE A 153 2.65 1.38 19.83
N PHE A 154 1.55 1.10 19.12
CA PHE A 154 0.33 0.56 19.73
C PHE A 154 0.16 -0.95 19.60
N VAL A 155 0.74 -1.58 18.57
CA VAL A 155 0.63 -3.04 18.43
C VAL A 155 1.65 -3.67 19.36
N GLU A 156 1.20 -4.25 20.46
CA GLU A 156 2.04 -5.03 21.34
C GLU A 156 2.27 -6.41 20.70
N GLU A 157 3.54 -6.85 20.65
CA GLU A 157 3.86 -8.18 20.15
C GLU A 157 3.29 -9.19 21.13
N ALA A 158 2.31 -9.98 20.69
CA ALA A 158 1.84 -11.12 21.48
C ALA A 158 3.04 -12.05 21.73
N PRO A 159 3.35 -12.42 22.99
CA PRO A 159 4.40 -13.37 23.26
C PRO A 159 4.06 -14.68 22.55
N ARG A 160 5.01 -15.17 21.75
CA ARG A 160 4.90 -16.45 21.03
C ARG A 160 4.75 -17.63 21.97
#